data_AF-A0A2U3KA64-F1
#
_entry.id   AF-A0A2U3KA64-F1
#
_cell.length_a   1.000
_cell.length_b   1.000
_cell.length_c   1.000
_cell.angle_alpha   90.00
_cell.angle_beta   90.00
_cell.angle_gamma   90.00
#
_symmetry.space_group_name_H-M   'P 1'
#
loop_
_entity.id
_entity.type
_entity.pdbx_description
1 polymer ?
#
loop_
_entity_poly.entity_id
_entity_poly.type
_entity_poly.pdbx_seq_one_letter_code
_entity_poly.pdbx_strand_id
1 'polypeptide(L)' 'MRSGKIIALDRPAALKDGVGKFAVECLGRYDIPRQFFQTRESAIEAGRELCSDMVVRDVTLEDVFISMTGERIDT' A
#
# COMPACT_ATOMS: atom_id res chain seq x y z
N MET A 1 16.52 6.23 -4.99
CA MET A 1 16.69 5.74 -6.38
C MET A 1 17.24 4.31 -6.36
N ARG A 2 16.47 3.30 -6.80
CA ARG A 2 17.02 1.94 -7.02
C ARG A 2 17.82 1.91 -8.32
N SER A 3 19.11 2.21 -8.23
CA SER A 3 20.14 1.92 -9.24
C SER A 3 19.83 2.28 -10.72
N GLY A 4 18.87 3.18 -10.98
CA GLY A 4 18.44 3.56 -12.33
C GLY A 4 17.68 2.48 -13.13
N LYS A 5 17.12 1.45 -12.48
CA LYS A 5 16.43 0.35 -13.18
C LYS A 5 14.91 0.52 -13.15
N ILE A 6 14.27 0.30 -14.30
CA ILE A 6 12.81 0.16 -14.39
C ILE A 6 12.43 -1.18 -13.76
N ILE A 7 11.65 -1.15 -12.68
CA ILE A 7 11.22 -2.35 -11.94
C ILE A 7 9.79 -2.79 -12.30
N ALA A 8 9.01 -1.92 -12.93
CA ALA A 8 7.69 -2.19 -13.48
C ALA A 8 7.36 -1.17 -14.59
N LEU A 9 6.69 -1.61 -15.65
CA LEU A 9 6.23 -0.74 -16.74
C LEU A 9 4.88 -1.23 -17.26
N ASP A 10 3.81 -0.53 -16.91
CA ASP A 10 2.46 -0.73 -17.42
C ASP A 10 1.62 0.53 -17.17
N ARG A 11 0.34 0.51 -17.54
CA ARG A 11 -0.65 1.52 -17.19
C ARG A 11 -0.85 1.55 -15.67
N PRO A 12 -1.05 2.73 -15.06
CA PRO A 12 -1.26 2.85 -13.62
C PRO A 12 -2.38 1.97 -13.05
N ALA A 13 -3.45 1.75 -13.81
CA ALA A 13 -4.53 0.85 -13.40
C ALA A 13 -4.06 -0.60 -13.26
N ALA A 14 -3.36 -1.12 -14.28
CA ALA A 14 -2.85 -2.49 -14.29
C ALA A 14 -1.81 -2.74 -13.18
N LEU A 15 -0.98 -1.73 -12.89
CA LEU A 15 -0.02 -1.79 -11.79
C LEU A 15 -0.70 -1.90 -10.42
N LYS A 16 -1.80 -1.15 -10.22
CA LYS A 16 -2.56 -1.18 -8.96
C LYS A 16 -3.35 -2.49 -8.77
N ASP A 17 -3.88 -3.05 -9.86
CA ASP A 17 -4.63 -4.33 -9.81
C ASP A 17 -3.79 -5.49 -9.24
N GLY A 18 -2.47 -5.43 -9.39
CA GLY A 18 -1.54 -6.44 -8.84
C GLY A 18 -1.30 -6.37 -7.33
N VAL A 19 -1.77 -5.32 -6.64
CA VAL A 19 -1.53 -5.11 -5.20
C VAL A 19 -2.81 -5.32 -4.40
N GLY A 20 -3.88 -4.66 -4.82
CA GLY A 20 -5.11 -4.53 -4.05
C GLY A 20 -5.86 -3.27 -4.44
N LYS A 21 -7.10 -3.16 -4.00
CA LYS A 21 -7.91 -1.96 -4.23
C LYS A 21 -7.79 -0.96 -3.08
N PHE A 22 -7.65 -1.48 -1.86
CA PHE A 22 -7.61 -0.69 -0.64
C PHE A 22 -6.32 -0.93 0.13
N ALA A 23 -5.76 0.15 0.67
CA ALA A 23 -4.64 0.13 1.60
C ALA A 23 -5.12 0.56 3.00
N VAL A 24 -4.60 -0.12 4.02
CA VAL A 24 -4.75 0.24 5.42
C VAL A 24 -3.44 0.85 5.91
N GLU A 25 -3.52 2.05 6.48
CA GLU A 25 -2.40 2.74 7.09
C GLU A 25 -2.76 3.15 8.52
N CYS A 26 -1.96 2.71 9.49
CA CYS A 26 -2.08 3.12 10.87
C CYS A 26 -1.47 4.51 11.06
N LEU A 27 -2.29 5.47 11.48
CA LEU A 27 -1.87 6.85 11.67
C LEU A 27 -0.85 6.94 12.81
N GLY A 28 0.27 7.62 12.56
CA GLY A 28 1.34 7.80 13.54
C GLY A 28 2.17 6.54 13.84
N ARG A 29 1.95 5.44 13.11
CA ARG A 29 2.64 4.15 13.30
C ARG A 29 3.37 3.77 12.02
N TYR A 30 4.62 4.22 11.89
CA TYR A 30 5.47 3.93 10.73
C TYR A 30 6.08 2.53 10.77
N ASP A 31 6.15 1.94 11.96
CA ASP A 31 6.62 0.57 12.23
C ASP A 31 5.65 -0.50 11.71
N ILE A 32 4.36 -0.14 11.56
CA ILE A 32 3.35 -1.03 11.02
C ILE A 32 3.38 -0.91 9.48
N PRO A 33 3.69 -2.00 8.76
CA PRO A 33 3.65 -1.99 7.31
C PRO A 33 2.21 -1.82 6.81
N ARG A 34 2.06 -1.10 5.70
CA ARG A 34 0.76 -0.98 5.02
C ARG A 34 0.28 -2.35 4.59
N GLN A 35 -1.00 -2.61 4.75
CA GLN A 35 -1.65 -3.84 4.30
C GLN A 35 -2.61 -3.55 3.16
N PHE A 36 -2.73 -4.49 2.23
CA PHE A 36 -3.50 -4.31 1.00
C PHE A 36 -4.61 -5.35 0.88
N PHE A 37 -5.78 -4.89 0.43
CA PHE A 37 -7.00 -5.69 0.40
C PHE A 37 -7.79 -5.47 -0.88
N GLN A 38 -8.55 -6.48 -1.28
CA GLN A 38 -9.43 -6.41 -2.46
C GLN A 38 -10.75 -5.71 -2.17
N THR A 39 -11.22 -5.76 -0.92
CA THR A 39 -12.49 -5.15 -0.51
C THR A 39 -12.28 -4.19 0.66
N ARG A 40 -13.14 -3.18 0.76
CA ARG A 40 -13.04 -2.18 1.82
C ARG A 40 -13.40 -2.79 3.17
N GLU A 41 -14.32 -3.74 3.18
CA GLU A 41 -14.79 -4.44 4.36
C GLU A 41 -13.67 -5.26 5.00
N SER A 42 -12.90 -6.00 4.19
CA SER A 42 -11.75 -6.76 4.71
C SER A 42 -10.62 -5.86 5.19
N ALA A 43 -10.40 -4.72 4.53
CA ALA A 43 -9.46 -3.70 5.00
C ALA A 43 -9.83 -3.15 6.38
N ILE A 44 -11.11 -2.80 6.58
CA ILE A 44 -11.59 -2.28 7.87
C ILE A 44 -11.47 -3.34 8.96
N GLU A 45 -11.89 -4.57 8.68
CA GLU A 45 -11.86 -5.63 9.68
C GLU A 45 -10.44 -5.93 10.15
N ALA A 46 -9.50 -6.12 9.22
CA ALA A 46 -8.10 -6.33 9.55
C ALA A 46 -7.47 -5.11 10.26
N GLY A 47 -7.83 -3.90 9.84
CA GLY A 47 -7.28 -2.67 10.43
C GLY A 47 -7.71 -2.44 11.87
N ARG A 48 -8.92 -2.86 12.26
CA ARG A 48 -9.41 -2.77 13.65
C ARG A 48 -8.57 -3.58 14.63
N GLU A 49 -8.06 -4.73 14.21
CA GLU A 49 -7.19 -5.57 15.04
C GLU A 49 -5.77 -4.98 15.14
N LEU A 50 -5.38 -4.14 14.18
CA LEU A 50 -4.00 -3.67 14.02
C LEU A 50 -3.74 -2.36 14.78
N CYS A 51 -4.66 -1.39 14.73
CA CYS A 51 -4.51 -0.10 15.39
C CYS A 51 -5.84 0.64 15.58
N SER A 52 -5.92 1.46 16.62
CA SER A 52 -7.12 2.25 16.93
C SER A 52 -7.37 3.38 15.92
N ASP A 53 -6.30 3.99 15.40
CA ASP A 53 -6.37 5.09 14.45
C ASP A 53 -5.81 4.64 13.09
N MET A 54 -6.71 4.35 12.16
CA MET A 54 -6.37 3.90 10.80
C MET A 54 -7.05 4.74 9.72
N VAL A 55 -6.44 4.75 8.54
CA VAL A 55 -7.05 5.23 7.30
C VAL A 55 -7.16 4.07 6.32
N VAL A 56 -8.35 3.93 5.74
CA VAL A 56 -8.60 3.04 4.60
C VAL A 56 -8.79 3.91 3.36
N ARG A 57 -7.93 3.73 2.36
CA ARG A 57 -7.92 4.51 1.11
C ARG A 57 -7.68 3.61 -0.09
N ASP A 58 -7.90 4.13 -1.28
CA ASP A 58 -7.53 3.45 -2.52
C ASP A 58 -6.00 3.29 -2.61
N VAL A 59 -5.57 2.21 -3.25
CA VAL A 59 -4.16 1.95 -3.56
C VAL A 59 -3.63 2.97 -4.57
N THR A 60 -2.40 3.43 -4.35
CA THR A 60 -1.68 4.36 -5.23
C THR A 60 -0.46 3.69 -5.88
N LEU A 61 0.23 4.40 -6.79
CA LEU A 61 1.49 3.89 -7.35
C LEU A 61 2.63 3.82 -6.33
N GLU A 62 2.58 4.64 -5.28
CA GLU A 62 3.52 4.53 -4.16
C GLU A 62 3.36 3.19 -3.44
N ASP A 63 2.12 2.74 -3.26
CA ASP A 63 1.84 1.44 -2.65
C ASP A 63 2.32 0.28 -3.52
N VAL A 64 2.16 0.39 -4.86
CA VAL A 64 2.77 -0.56 -5.80
C VAL A 64 4.28 -0.60 -5.64
N PHE A 65 4.92 0.56 -5.55
CA PHE A 65 6.35 0.63 -5.31
C PHE A 65 6.73 -0.07 -4.00
N ILE A 66 6.06 0.27 -2.88
CA ILE A 66 6.30 -0.33 -1.56
C ILE A 66 6.10 -1.84 -1.59
N SER A 67 5.04 -2.34 -2.25
CA SER A 67 4.78 -3.77 -2.38
C SER A 67 5.92 -4.50 -3.12
N MET A 68 6.57 -3.85 -4.07
CA MET A 68 7.65 -4.45 -4.86
C MET A 68 9.03 -4.27 -4.23
N THR A 69 9.24 -3.23 -3.43
CA THR A 69 10.56 -2.88 -2.89
C THR A 69 10.70 -3.16 -1.41
N GLY A 70 9.60 -3.17 -0.66
CA GLY A 70 9.58 -3.16 0.81
C GLY A 70 9.98 -1.81 1.41
N GLU A 71 10.20 -0.79 0.58
CA GLU A 71 10.77 0.50 0.98
C GLU A 71 9.77 1.63 0.68
N ARG A 72 9.54 2.50 1.67
CA ARG A 72 8.79 3.75 1.45
C ARG A 72 9.61 4.69 0.57
N ILE A 73 8.92 5.56 -0.17
CA ILE A 73 9.57 6.62 -0.93
C ILE A 73 9.84 7.78 0.03
N ASP A 74 11.06 7.85 0.56
CA ASP A 74 11.52 9.06 1.25
C ASP A 74 11.75 10.17 0.21
N THR A 75 11.20 11.35 0.48
CA THR A 75 11.31 12.54 -0.38
C THR A 75 12.32 13.53 0.20
#